data_AF-A0A6A3UYY5-F1
#
_entry.id   AF-A0A6A3UYY5-F1
#
_cell.length_a   1.000
_cell.length_b   1.000
_cell.length_c   1.000
_cell.angle_alpha   90.00
_cell.angle_beta   90.00
_cell.angle_gamma   90.00
#
_symmetry.space_group_name_H-M   'P 1'
#
loop_
_entity.id
_entity.type
_entity.pdbx_description
1 polymer ?
#
loop_
_entity_poly.entity_id
_entity_poly.type
_entity_poly.pdbx_seq_one_letter_code
_entity_poly.pdbx_strand_id
1 'polypeptide(L)'
;MAKCMDHIKRANEHWRFVRIVIADKDMRDVDIIRKKFPEARVLLCHFHVIKWLHETIRKSTKYGVYEEDVLSQMKHTITNMTYARTPEAYTSHRDEFKSLAHREDRTELWDYFVKNWDECCEMWGMTYRVGLPHFGNHTNNRVESLFGKLKRYLKGHLTMRANLKVLLAYQRRKEEEYTAKVEMPGTLRDR
;
A
#
# COMPACT_ATOMS: atom_id res chain seq x y z
N MET A 1 -14.04 4.87 8.58
CA MET A 1 -13.93 4.68 7.12
C MET A 1 -15.23 4.96 6.34
N ALA A 2 -16.37 4.36 6.67
CA ALA A 2 -17.61 4.50 5.88
C ALA A 2 -18.08 5.95 5.60
N LYS A 3 -18.09 6.81 6.63
CA LYS A 3 -18.44 8.25 6.48
C LYS A 3 -17.51 8.98 5.51
N CYS A 4 -16.22 8.62 5.47
CA CYS A 4 -15.26 9.21 4.52
C CYS A 4 -15.61 8.80 3.08
N MET A 5 -15.96 7.54 2.86
CA MET A 5 -16.38 7.04 1.55
C MET A 5 -17.66 7.76 1.07
N ASP A 6 -18.62 7.99 1.97
CA ASP A 6 -19.84 8.75 1.65
C ASP A 6 -19.56 10.22 1.33
N HIS A 7 -18.54 10.81 1.94
CA HIS A 7 -18.09 12.15 1.56
C HIS A 7 -17.45 12.17 0.18
N ILE A 8 -16.55 11.21 -0.13
CA ILE A 8 -15.92 11.10 -1.46
C ILE A 8 -16.98 11.00 -2.56
N LYS A 9 -18.02 10.18 -2.36
CA LYS A 9 -19.11 10.03 -3.33
C LYS A 9 -19.91 11.32 -3.53
N ARG A 10 -20.14 12.09 -2.46
CA ARG A 10 -20.84 13.37 -2.53
C ARG A 10 -20.00 14.45 -3.22
N ALA A 11 -18.68 14.41 -3.04
CA ALA A 11 -17.76 15.40 -3.58
C ALA A 11 -17.26 15.07 -5.01
N ASN A 12 -17.50 13.85 -5.50
CA ASN A 12 -17.05 13.40 -6.81
C ASN A 12 -18.19 12.73 -7.57
N GLU A 13 -18.79 13.45 -8.52
CA GLU A 13 -19.89 12.94 -9.38
C GLU A 13 -19.51 11.69 -10.18
N HIS A 14 -18.22 11.53 -10.49
CA HIS A 14 -17.67 10.41 -11.24
C HIS A 14 -17.18 9.26 -10.36
N TRP A 15 -17.59 9.19 -9.08
CA TRP A 15 -17.15 8.13 -8.17
C TRP A 15 -17.41 6.70 -8.69
N ARG A 16 -18.42 6.53 -9.56
CA ARG A 16 -18.74 5.25 -10.23
C ARG A 16 -17.68 4.79 -11.24
N PHE A 17 -16.80 5.68 -11.69
CA PHE A 17 -15.69 5.37 -12.59
C PHE A 17 -14.42 4.97 -11.84
N VAL A 18 -14.41 5.00 -10.50
CA VAL A 18 -13.30 4.45 -9.72
C VAL A 18 -13.22 2.95 -9.99
N ARG A 19 -12.10 2.51 -10.57
CA ARG A 19 -11.83 1.10 -10.90
C ARG A 19 -10.78 0.45 -10.01
N ILE A 20 -9.90 1.24 -9.40
CA ILE A 20 -8.82 0.74 -8.53
C ILE A 20 -8.78 1.59 -7.26
N VAL A 21 -8.68 0.93 -6.12
CA VAL A 21 -8.38 1.57 -4.83
C VAL A 21 -7.15 0.90 -4.22
N ILE A 22 -6.12 1.68 -3.91
CA ILE A 22 -4.93 1.18 -3.21
C ILE A 22 -5.05 1.54 -1.74
N ALA A 23 -4.99 0.55 -0.86
CA ALA A 23 -5.17 0.70 0.58
C ALA A 23 -4.15 -0.12 1.37
N ASP A 24 -4.08 0.13 2.68
CA ASP A 24 -3.35 -0.74 3.58
C ASP A 24 -4.15 -2.00 3.89
N LYS A 25 -3.49 -3.00 4.49
CA LYS A 25 -4.13 -4.26 4.87
C LYS A 25 -4.89 -4.12 6.19
N ASP A 26 -6.01 -3.40 6.17
CA ASP A 26 -7.07 -3.52 7.18
C ASP A 26 -8.31 -4.09 6.49
N MET A 27 -8.61 -5.37 6.76
CA MET A 27 -9.70 -6.07 6.08
C MET A 27 -11.07 -5.46 6.37
N ARG A 28 -11.26 -4.79 7.51
CA ARG A 28 -12.53 -4.08 7.79
C ARG A 28 -12.68 -2.88 6.87
N ASP A 29 -11.60 -2.15 6.63
CA ASP A 29 -11.60 -1.03 5.70
C ASP A 29 -11.75 -1.50 4.25
N VAL A 30 -11.07 -2.59 3.87
CA VAL A 30 -11.25 -3.24 2.56
C VAL A 30 -12.72 -3.61 2.32
N ASP A 31 -13.39 -4.23 3.30
CA ASP A 31 -14.79 -4.63 3.18
C ASP A 31 -15.72 -3.42 3.04
N ILE A 32 -15.44 -2.34 3.77
CA ILE A 32 -16.17 -1.08 3.62
C ILE A 32 -15.96 -0.50 2.22
N ILE A 33 -14.73 -0.51 1.71
CA ILE A 33 -14.41 0.00 0.38
C ILE A 33 -15.14 -0.83 -0.68
N ARG A 34 -15.07 -2.16 -0.62
CA ARG A 34 -15.78 -3.06 -1.55
C ARG A 34 -17.29 -2.80 -1.56
N LYS A 35 -17.91 -2.62 -0.39
CA LYS A 35 -19.35 -2.29 -0.28
C LYS A 35 -19.68 -0.92 -0.87
N LYS A 36 -18.79 0.07 -0.73
CA LYS A 36 -19.02 1.44 -1.21
C LYS A 36 -18.64 1.60 -2.69
N PHE A 37 -17.64 0.90 -3.19
CA PHE A 37 -17.13 0.97 -4.56
C PHE A 37 -17.11 -0.43 -5.16
N PRO A 38 -18.28 -1.02 -5.45
CA PRO A 38 -18.36 -2.42 -5.91
C PRO A 38 -17.65 -2.66 -7.25
N GLU A 39 -17.61 -1.64 -8.11
CA GLU A 39 -16.90 -1.68 -9.40
C GLU A 39 -15.39 -1.50 -9.29
N ALA A 40 -14.87 -1.22 -8.08
CA ALA A 40 -13.46 -0.98 -7.85
C ALA A 40 -12.78 -2.23 -7.30
N ARG A 41 -11.65 -2.61 -7.91
CA ARG A 41 -10.75 -3.61 -7.34
C ARG A 41 -9.90 -2.95 -6.26
N VAL A 42 -9.91 -3.56 -5.06
CA VAL A 42 -9.07 -3.13 -3.95
C VAL A 42 -7.73 -3.85 -4.02
N LEU A 43 -6.66 -3.07 -4.03
CA LEU A 43 -5.28 -3.50 -4.08
C LEU A 43 -4.56 -3.07 -2.81
N LEU A 44 -3.70 -3.91 -2.25
CA LEU A 44 -2.90 -3.54 -1.08
C LEU A 44 -1.67 -2.72 -1.48
N CYS A 45 -1.21 -1.80 -0.63
CA CYS A 45 0.03 -1.09 -0.87
C CYS A 45 1.23 -2.06 -0.83
N HIS A 46 2.02 -2.16 -1.91
CA HIS A 46 3.21 -3.04 -1.95
C HIS A 46 4.20 -2.72 -0.83
N PHE A 47 4.38 -1.43 -0.52
CA PHE A 47 5.27 -0.99 0.55
C PHE A 47 4.84 -1.57 1.90
N HIS A 48 3.54 -1.50 2.24
CA HIS A 48 3.03 -2.05 3.49
C HIS A 48 3.03 -3.57 3.51
N VAL A 49 2.75 -4.24 2.39
CA VAL A 49 2.85 -5.70 2.28
C VAL A 49 4.27 -6.16 2.63
N ILE A 50 5.28 -5.62 1.94
CA ILE A 50 6.68 -6.00 2.14
C ILE A 50 7.13 -5.66 3.56
N LYS A 51 6.87 -4.42 4.00
CA LYS A 51 7.24 -3.97 5.35
C LYS A 51 6.66 -4.88 6.43
N TRP A 52 5.37 -5.20 6.34
CA TRP A 52 4.69 -5.98 7.37
C TRP A 52 5.18 -7.43 7.41
N LEU A 53 5.36 -8.07 6.25
CA LEU A 53 5.92 -9.42 6.16
C LEU A 53 7.37 -9.46 6.67
N HIS A 54 8.21 -8.49 6.30
CA HIS A 54 9.59 -8.37 6.81
C HIS A 54 9.64 -8.16 8.32
N GLU A 55 8.75 -7.32 8.86
CA GLU A 55 8.64 -7.11 10.31
C GLU A 55 8.14 -8.36 11.03
N THR A 56 7.22 -9.12 10.42
CA THR A 56 6.67 -10.35 10.99
C THR A 56 7.74 -11.41 11.17
N ILE A 57 8.54 -11.68 10.14
CA ILE A 57 9.61 -12.68 10.23
C ILE A 57 10.75 -12.25 11.16
N ARG A 58 11.01 -10.94 11.29
CA ARG A 58 12.12 -10.44 12.11
C ARG A 58 11.76 -10.26 13.59
N LYS A 59 10.56 -9.76 13.88
CA LYS A 59 10.19 -9.30 15.23
C LYS A 59 9.33 -10.30 15.99
N SER A 60 8.74 -11.28 15.31
CA SER A 60 7.82 -12.20 15.95
C SER A 60 8.55 -13.42 16.49
N THR A 61 8.66 -13.53 17.81
CA THR A 61 9.13 -14.75 18.49
C THR A 61 8.10 -15.88 18.44
N LYS A 62 6.86 -15.57 18.03
CA LYS A 62 5.75 -16.52 17.93
C LYS A 62 6.03 -17.67 16.97
N TYR A 63 6.85 -17.45 15.94
CA TYR A 63 7.09 -18.41 14.87
C TYR A 63 8.48 -19.04 14.96
N GLY A 64 9.09 -19.00 16.15
CA GLY A 64 10.49 -19.35 16.37
C GLY A 64 11.46 -18.26 15.94
N VAL A 65 12.72 -18.45 16.27
CA VAL A 65 13.82 -17.56 15.88
C VAL A 65 14.53 -18.20 14.70
N TYR A 66 14.72 -17.44 13.62
CA TYR A 66 15.46 -17.88 12.45
C TYR A 66 16.83 -17.20 12.46
N GLU A 67 17.86 -17.91 11.98
CA GLU A 67 19.19 -17.36 11.76
C GLU A 67 19.14 -16.16 10.80
N GLU A 68 20.07 -15.19 10.95
CA GLU A 68 20.01 -13.93 10.18
C GLU A 68 20.19 -14.16 8.67
N ASP A 69 20.95 -15.19 8.25
CA ASP A 69 21.10 -15.58 6.84
C ASP A 69 19.77 -16.09 6.25
N VAL A 70 19.03 -16.89 7.01
CA VAL A 70 17.69 -17.38 6.66
C VAL A 70 16.69 -16.22 6.60
N LEU A 71 16.71 -15.33 7.59
CA LEU A 71 15.88 -14.12 7.59
C LEU A 71 16.17 -13.24 6.39
N SER A 72 17.44 -13.10 6.00
CA SER A 72 17.83 -12.36 4.80
C SER A 72 17.24 -13.02 3.55
N GLN A 73 17.39 -14.34 3.39
CA GLN A 73 16.79 -15.07 2.27
C GLN A 73 15.27 -14.88 2.22
N MET A 74 14.58 -15.09 3.34
CA MET A 74 13.13 -14.87 3.44
C MET A 74 12.71 -13.46 2.99
N LYS A 75 13.45 -12.41 3.38
CA LYS A 75 13.16 -11.03 2.94
C LYS A 75 13.28 -10.87 1.42
N HIS A 76 14.30 -11.46 0.81
CA HIS A 76 14.50 -11.43 -0.64
C HIS A 76 13.36 -12.18 -1.33
N THR A 77 13.05 -13.40 -0.87
CA THR A 77 11.97 -14.22 -1.40
C THR A 77 10.62 -13.51 -1.31
N ILE A 78 10.27 -12.88 -0.19
CA ILE A 78 9.04 -12.07 -0.04
C ILE A 78 9.00 -10.92 -1.04
N THR A 79 10.12 -10.22 -1.23
CA THR A 79 10.21 -9.08 -2.15
C THR A 79 10.04 -9.56 -3.59
N ASN A 80 10.74 -10.62 -3.98
CA ASN A 80 10.67 -11.21 -5.31
C ASN A 80 9.26 -11.75 -5.60
N MET A 81 8.64 -12.44 -4.64
CA MET A 81 7.25 -12.91 -4.73
C MET A 81 6.27 -11.74 -4.93
N THR A 82 6.46 -10.62 -4.22
CA THR A 82 5.61 -9.43 -4.38
C THR A 82 5.71 -8.83 -5.80
N TYR A 83 6.91 -8.82 -6.38
CA TYR A 83 7.17 -8.26 -7.71
C TYR A 83 7.12 -9.26 -8.86
N ALA A 84 6.86 -10.54 -8.57
CA ALA A 84 6.73 -11.59 -9.57
C ALA A 84 5.66 -11.21 -10.59
N ARG A 85 6.01 -11.25 -11.88
CA ARG A 85 5.15 -10.83 -12.98
C ARG A 85 4.38 -11.98 -13.63
N THR A 86 4.73 -13.23 -13.31
CA THR A 86 4.05 -14.42 -13.81
C THR A 86 3.63 -15.33 -12.65
N PRO A 87 2.55 -16.13 -12.80
CA PRO A 87 2.14 -17.08 -11.78
C PRO A 87 3.22 -18.10 -11.42
N GLU A 88 4.03 -18.51 -12.39
CA GLU A 88 5.12 -19.47 -12.20
C GLU A 88 6.23 -18.87 -11.34
N ALA A 89 6.63 -17.62 -11.60
CA ALA A 89 7.60 -16.91 -10.77
C ALA A 89 7.08 -16.69 -9.35
N TYR A 90 5.79 -16.34 -9.21
CA TYR A 90 5.16 -16.21 -7.89
C TYR A 90 5.21 -17.53 -7.12
N THR A 91 4.81 -18.62 -7.77
CA THR A 91 4.79 -19.97 -7.18
C THR A 91 6.21 -20.42 -6.79
N SER A 92 7.20 -20.18 -7.65
CA SER A 92 8.59 -20.51 -7.35
C SER A 92 9.09 -19.81 -6.08
N HIS A 93 8.86 -18.50 -5.93
CA HIS A 93 9.27 -17.77 -4.73
C HIS A 93 8.44 -18.17 -3.51
N ARG A 94 7.15 -18.47 -3.69
CA ARG A 94 6.29 -18.96 -2.63
C ARG A 94 6.79 -20.30 -2.06
N ASP A 95 7.20 -21.23 -2.91
CA ASP A 95 7.71 -22.54 -2.50
C ASP A 95 9.10 -22.46 -1.86
N GLU A 96 9.94 -21.53 -2.33
CA GLU A 96 11.18 -21.16 -1.66
C GLU A 96 10.92 -20.62 -0.24
N PHE A 97 9.96 -19.70 -0.09
CA PHE A 97 9.58 -19.16 1.22
C PHE A 97 9.02 -20.25 2.14
N LYS A 98 8.20 -21.16 1.62
CA LYS A 98 7.70 -22.33 2.34
C LYS A 98 8.84 -23.18 2.88
N SER A 99 9.82 -23.50 2.03
CA SER A 99 10.98 -24.32 2.41
C SER A 99 11.80 -23.66 3.52
N LEU A 100 11.96 -22.33 3.48
CA LEU A 100 12.64 -21.58 4.54
C LEU A 100 11.82 -21.56 5.84
N ALA A 101 10.51 -21.35 5.74
CA ALA A 101 9.60 -21.30 6.89
C ALA A 101 9.45 -22.67 7.58
N HIS A 102 9.68 -23.77 6.87
CA HIS A 102 9.62 -25.13 7.39
C HIS A 102 10.92 -25.66 8.00
N ARG A 103 11.98 -24.84 8.08
CA ARG A 103 13.22 -25.27 8.74
C ARG A 103 12.97 -25.64 10.20
N GLU A 104 13.62 -26.70 10.66
CA GLU A 104 13.47 -27.25 12.03
C GLU A 104 12.03 -27.69 12.32
N ASP A 105 11.33 -28.24 11.31
CA ASP A 105 9.97 -28.78 11.42
C ASP A 105 8.90 -27.77 11.88
N ARG A 106 9.20 -26.47 11.78
CA ARG A 106 8.25 -25.37 12.06
C ARG A 106 7.19 -25.27 10.97
N THR A 107 5.98 -24.86 11.32
CA THR A 107 4.89 -24.72 10.33
C THR A 107 4.07 -23.45 10.53
N GLU A 108 4.15 -22.84 11.71
CA GLU A 108 3.28 -21.77 12.16
C GLU A 108 3.44 -20.48 11.35
N LEU A 109 4.67 -20.17 10.90
CA LEU A 109 4.92 -19.03 10.01
C LEU A 109 4.25 -19.24 8.65
N TRP A 110 4.37 -20.45 8.11
CA TRP A 110 3.81 -20.80 6.81
C TRP A 110 2.28 -20.80 6.86
N ASP A 111 1.68 -21.44 7.86
CA ASP A 111 0.22 -21.46 8.04
C ASP A 111 -0.34 -20.04 8.23
N TYR A 112 0.37 -19.21 9.00
CA TYR A 112 0.05 -17.80 9.14
C TYR A 112 0.13 -17.09 7.78
N PHE A 113 1.20 -17.28 7.02
CA PHE A 113 1.39 -16.66 5.71
C PHE A 113 0.30 -17.07 4.72
N VAL A 114 -0.01 -18.37 4.63
CA VAL A 114 -1.04 -18.88 3.71
C VAL A 114 -2.38 -18.22 4.01
N LYS A 115 -2.84 -18.34 5.25
CA LYS A 115 -4.13 -17.83 5.70
C LYS A 115 -4.28 -16.32 5.54
N ASN A 116 -3.22 -15.57 5.83
CA ASN A 116 -3.34 -14.11 5.93
C ASN A 116 -2.84 -13.38 4.68
N TRP A 117 -2.01 -13.99 3.84
CA TRP A 117 -1.36 -13.31 2.74
C TRP A 117 -1.55 -14.02 1.41
N ASP A 118 -1.32 -15.33 1.35
CA ASP A 118 -1.42 -16.10 0.12
C ASP A 118 -2.87 -16.22 -0.39
N GLU A 119 -3.83 -16.47 0.52
CA GLU A 119 -5.27 -16.53 0.20
C GLU A 119 -5.79 -15.26 -0.48
N CYS A 120 -5.15 -14.10 -0.24
CA CYS A 120 -5.47 -12.84 -0.87
C CYS A 120 -4.33 -12.32 -1.79
N CYS A 121 -3.49 -13.19 -2.34
CA CYS A 121 -2.36 -12.83 -3.19
C CYS A 121 -2.76 -11.97 -4.39
N GLU A 122 -3.96 -12.17 -4.93
CA GLU A 122 -4.54 -11.35 -5.99
C GLU A 122 -4.69 -9.86 -5.64
N MET A 123 -4.68 -9.52 -4.35
CA MET A 123 -4.76 -8.15 -3.89
C MET A 123 -3.39 -7.48 -3.81
N TRP A 124 -2.26 -8.20 -3.83
CA TRP A 124 -0.92 -7.62 -3.59
C TRP A 124 0.18 -8.09 -4.54
N GLY A 125 0.10 -9.28 -5.11
CA GLY A 125 1.09 -9.77 -6.07
C GLY A 125 1.06 -8.99 -7.38
N MET A 126 2.23 -8.65 -7.92
CA MET A 126 2.36 -7.93 -9.19
C MET A 126 1.76 -8.70 -10.38
N THR A 127 1.80 -10.03 -10.33
CA THR A 127 1.20 -10.94 -11.32
C THR A 127 -0.26 -10.58 -11.61
N TYR A 128 -1.02 -10.15 -10.60
CA TYR A 128 -2.44 -9.82 -10.71
C TYR A 128 -2.71 -8.34 -11.00
N ARG A 129 -1.66 -7.54 -11.16
CA ARG A 129 -1.73 -6.08 -11.32
C ARG A 129 -1.31 -5.59 -12.69
N VAL A 130 -0.43 -6.32 -13.39
CA VAL A 130 0.21 -5.87 -14.63
C VAL A 130 -0.79 -5.31 -15.66
N GLY A 131 -1.97 -5.90 -15.78
CA GLY A 131 -3.02 -5.47 -16.72
C GLY A 131 -4.04 -4.46 -16.19
N LEU A 132 -3.90 -3.97 -14.95
CA LEU A 132 -4.90 -3.09 -14.34
C LEU A 132 -4.60 -1.60 -14.59
N PRO A 133 -5.64 -0.74 -14.74
CA PRO A 133 -5.48 0.68 -15.02
C PRO A 133 -5.15 1.48 -13.73
N HIS A 134 -4.03 1.15 -13.08
CA HIS A 134 -3.56 1.82 -11.86
C HIS A 134 -2.46 2.87 -12.14
N PHE A 135 -2.18 3.18 -13.41
CA PHE A 135 -1.21 4.21 -13.85
C PHE A 135 0.18 4.05 -13.21
N GLY A 136 0.66 2.81 -13.07
CA GLY A 136 1.94 2.51 -12.42
C GLY A 136 1.98 2.76 -10.91
N ASN A 137 0.85 3.10 -10.26
CA ASN A 137 0.79 3.24 -8.81
C ASN A 137 0.68 1.85 -8.15
N HIS A 138 1.68 1.49 -7.36
CA HIS A 138 1.70 0.26 -6.56
C HIS A 138 1.68 0.51 -5.05
N THR A 139 1.85 1.78 -4.66
CA THR A 139 1.96 2.20 -3.26
C THR A 139 1.06 3.40 -2.97
N ASN A 140 0.76 3.62 -1.71
CA ASN A 140 0.09 4.83 -1.21
C ASN A 140 1.09 5.91 -0.74
N ASN A 141 2.41 5.69 -0.94
CA ASN A 141 3.49 6.53 -0.41
C ASN A 141 3.35 8.02 -0.77
N ARG A 142 2.78 8.35 -1.95
CA ARG A 142 2.52 9.75 -2.35
C ARG A 142 1.54 10.43 -1.39
N VAL A 143 0.47 9.74 -1.04
CA VAL A 143 -0.57 10.21 -0.13
C VAL A 143 -0.03 10.26 1.31
N GLU A 144 0.73 9.25 1.71
CA GLU A 144 1.33 9.22 3.05
C GLU A 144 2.40 10.30 3.25
N SER A 145 3.23 10.55 2.24
CA SER A 145 4.22 11.64 2.26
C SER A 145 3.53 12.99 2.39
N LEU A 146 2.41 13.20 1.68
CA LEU A 146 1.58 14.39 1.83
C LEU A 146 1.05 14.50 3.26
N PHE A 147 0.45 13.44 3.81
CA PHE A 147 -0.05 13.45 5.18
C PHE A 147 1.06 13.66 6.21
N GLY A 148 2.24 13.09 6.01
CA GLY A 148 3.41 13.33 6.86
C GLY A 148 3.85 14.80 6.83
N LYS A 149 3.81 15.45 5.66
CA LYS A 149 4.04 16.89 5.54
C LYS A 149 2.98 17.68 6.29
N LEU A 150 1.70 17.38 6.07
CA LEU A 150 0.58 18.09 6.72
C LEU A 150 0.64 17.96 8.25
N LYS A 151 0.89 16.75 8.77
CA LYS A 151 1.04 16.47 10.22
C LYS A 151 2.19 17.24 10.87
N ARG A 152 3.21 17.68 10.11
CA ARG A 152 4.26 18.55 10.66
C ARG A 152 3.76 19.96 10.94
N TYR A 153 2.83 20.46 10.13
CA TYR A 153 2.25 21.79 10.24
C TYR A 153 1.03 21.82 11.16
N LEU A 154 0.21 20.76 11.14
CA LEU A 154 -0.95 20.62 12.01
C LEU A 154 -0.51 20.15 13.39
N LYS A 155 -0.94 20.84 14.45
CA LYS A 155 -0.60 20.47 15.83
C LYS A 155 -1.86 20.20 16.64
N GLY A 156 -1.83 19.12 17.42
CA GLY A 156 -2.97 18.69 18.23
C GLY A 156 -3.39 19.70 19.32
N HIS A 157 -2.48 20.57 19.75
CA HIS A 157 -2.76 21.63 20.72
C HIS A 157 -3.36 22.90 20.09
N LEU A 158 -3.40 23.00 18.76
CA LEU A 158 -4.02 24.14 18.07
C LEU A 158 -5.52 23.92 17.89
N THR A 159 -6.30 25.00 17.95
CA THR A 159 -7.73 24.97 17.65
C THR A 159 -7.98 24.56 16.20
N MET A 160 -9.17 24.03 15.89
CA MET A 160 -9.55 23.66 14.53
C MET A 160 -9.42 24.86 13.56
N ARG A 161 -9.80 26.06 14.01
CA ARG A 161 -9.66 27.29 13.23
C ARG A 161 -8.20 27.62 12.92
N ALA A 162 -7.30 27.46 13.89
CA ALA A 162 -5.88 27.69 13.69
C ALA A 162 -5.28 26.65 12.73
N ASN A 163 -5.61 25.37 12.92
CA ASN A 163 -5.19 24.29 12.02
C ASN A 163 -5.72 24.49 10.58
N LEU A 164 -6.96 24.96 10.40
CA LEU A 164 -7.52 25.26 9.08
C LEU A 164 -6.76 26.40 8.38
N LYS A 165 -6.41 27.47 9.10
CA LYS A 165 -5.59 28.55 8.54
C LYS A 165 -4.23 28.03 8.05
N VAL A 166 -3.57 27.19 8.85
CA VAL A 166 -2.30 26.56 8.48
C VAL A 166 -2.45 25.67 7.25
N LEU A 167 -3.54 24.90 7.16
CA LEU A 167 -3.83 24.04 6.01
C LEU A 167 -4.02 24.86 4.72
N LEU A 168 -4.83 25.93 4.77
CA LEU A 168 -5.09 26.81 3.64
C LEU A 168 -3.81 27.52 3.18
N ALA A 169 -2.98 27.99 4.11
CA ALA A 169 -1.69 28.59 3.79
C ALA A 169 -0.74 27.58 3.12
N TYR A 170 -0.71 26.34 3.62
CA TYR A 170 0.08 25.28 3.01
C TYR A 170 -0.39 24.95 1.58
N GLN A 171 -1.71 24.84 1.38
CA GLN A 171 -2.31 24.57 0.08
C GLN A 171 -1.99 25.68 -0.92
N ARG A 172 -2.22 26.94 -0.54
CA ARG A 172 -1.95 28.11 -1.40
C ARG A 172 -0.50 28.12 -1.89
N ARG A 173 0.46 27.93 -0.98
CA ARG A 173 1.88 27.85 -1.34
C ARG A 173 2.16 26.72 -2.34
N LYS A 174 1.48 25.58 -2.22
CA LYS A 174 1.66 24.45 -3.15
C LYS A 174 1.04 24.69 -4.52
N GLU A 175 -0.06 25.42 -4.57
CA GLU A 175 -0.66 25.90 -5.82
C GLU A 175 0.29 26.90 -6.51
N GLU A 176 0.81 27.88 -5.78
CA GLU A 176 1.80 28.85 -6.28
C GLU A 176 3.08 28.16 -6.83
N GLU A 177 3.65 27.21 -6.07
CA GLU A 177 4.81 26.40 -6.52
C GLU A 177 4.51 25.58 -7.78
N TYR A 178 3.28 25.10 -7.94
CA TYR A 178 2.86 24.33 -9.12
C TYR A 178 2.73 25.24 -10.33
N THR A 179 1.98 26.33 -10.19
CA THR A 179 1.77 27.35 -11.22
C THR A 179 3.10 27.85 -11.76
N ALA A 180 4.03 28.25 -10.88
CA ALA A 180 5.36 28.70 -11.29
C ALA A 180 6.15 27.63 -12.10
N LYS A 181 5.96 26.34 -11.82
CA LYS A 181 6.64 25.26 -12.57
C LYS A 181 6.03 25.02 -13.95
N VAL A 182 4.72 25.13 -14.07
CA VAL A 182 4.01 24.88 -15.35
C VAL A 182 3.98 26.11 -16.26
N GLU A 183 4.12 27.31 -15.70
CA GLU A 183 4.22 28.56 -16.45
C GLU A 183 5.62 28.82 -17.03
N MET A 184 6.66 28.11 -16.57
CA MET A 184 8.00 28.21 -17.18
C MET A 184 8.01 27.57 -18.58
N PRO A 185 8.33 28.32 -19.65
CA PRO A 185 8.47 27.76 -20.98
C PRO A 185 9.55 26.66 -21.01
N GLY A 186 9.23 25.49 -21.58
CA GLY A 186 10.16 24.36 -21.73
C GLY A 186 10.12 23.28 -20.64
N THR A 187 9.20 23.33 -19.67
CA THR A 187 9.03 22.28 -18.65
C THR A 187 7.99 21.21 -19.00
N LEU A 188 7.26 21.38 -20.11
CA LEU A 188 6.49 20.29 -20.70
C LEU A 188 7.49 19.33 -21.35
N ARG A 189 7.74 18.18 -20.71
CA ARG A 189 8.38 17.06 -21.40
C ARG A 189 7.47 16.66 -22.55
N ASP A 190 7.95 16.86 -23.78
CA ASP A 190 7.38 16.22 -24.96
C ASP A 190 7.22 14.72 -24.68
N ARG A 191 6.03 14.21 -24.97
CA ARG A 191 5.63 12.83 -24.71
C ARG A 191 6.34 11.86 -25.63
#